data_AF-A0A8S4PG06-F1
#
_entry.id   AF-A0A8S4PG06-F1
#
_cell.length_a   1.000
_cell.length_b   1.000
_cell.length_c   1.000
_cell.angle_alpha   90.00
_cell.angle_beta   90.00
_cell.angle_gamma   90.00
#
_symmetry.space_group_name_H-M   'P 1'
#
loop_
_entity.id
_entity.type
_entity.pdbx_description
1 polymer ?
#
loop_
_entity_poly.entity_id
_entity_poly.type
_entity_poly.pdbx_seq_one_letter_code
_entity_poly.pdbx_strand_id
1 'polypeptide(L)'
;MAAVPQQSSSEVDPISKFKLYIPALKESLANLMKVAAQIFFRNSQIDSTVKVSEENQKNKQRFEQKLEDFYSICDQIELNLRIAIECNHQNMDSGKNTPIPVTLGKPPDHPQNQENPQYQSYPQYLATVKTQIACAKELHNTLVECARKIEQHQGQSAQIVPMNQAQQQAMTSQPQR
;
A
#
# COMPACT_ATOMS: atom_id res chain seq x y z
N MET A 1 -9.84 -11.56 27.30
CA MET A 1 -8.99 -11.24 26.13
C MET A 1 -9.32 -12.24 25.04
N ALA A 2 -9.98 -11.78 23.97
CA ALA A 2 -10.39 -12.64 22.86
C ALA A 2 -9.17 -13.02 22.01
N ALA A 3 -9.04 -14.32 21.71
CA ALA A 3 -8.05 -14.83 20.79
C ALA A 3 -8.35 -14.31 19.37
N VAL A 4 -7.42 -13.55 18.79
CA VAL A 4 -7.46 -13.21 17.36
C VAL A 4 -7.20 -14.50 16.59
N PRO A 5 -8.10 -14.94 15.70
CA PRO A 5 -7.91 -16.18 14.97
C PRO A 5 -6.67 -16.05 14.08
N GLN A 6 -5.73 -16.95 14.33
CA GLN A 6 -4.48 -17.12 13.60
C GLN A 6 -4.83 -17.58 12.18
N GLN A 7 -4.84 -16.65 11.23
CA GLN A 7 -5.04 -16.97 9.82
C GLN A 7 -3.80 -17.75 9.35
N SER A 8 -3.97 -19.06 9.25
CA SER A 8 -3.03 -19.99 8.63
C SER A 8 -2.69 -19.52 7.22
N SER A 9 -1.42 -19.16 7.00
CA SER A 9 -0.84 -18.75 5.73
C SER A 9 -0.67 -19.95 4.77
N SER A 10 -1.78 -20.63 4.51
CA SER A 10 -1.94 -21.62 3.42
C SER A 10 -2.86 -21.06 2.33
N GLU A 11 -3.00 -19.73 2.27
CA GLU A 11 -3.69 -19.07 1.18
C GLU A 11 -2.75 -19.00 -0.01
N VAL A 12 -3.07 -19.71 -1.08
CA VAL A 12 -2.29 -19.77 -2.33
C VAL A 12 -1.88 -18.36 -2.76
N ASP A 13 -0.58 -18.16 -3.01
CA ASP A 13 0.01 -16.89 -3.42
C ASP A 13 -0.79 -16.26 -4.60
N PRO A 14 -1.11 -14.95 -4.56
CA PRO A 14 -1.92 -14.29 -5.58
C PRO A 14 -1.37 -14.46 -7.01
N ILE A 15 -0.04 -14.50 -7.18
CA ILE A 15 0.59 -14.75 -8.49
C ILE A 15 0.33 -16.18 -8.96
N SER A 16 0.37 -17.14 -8.05
CA SER A 16 0.03 -18.53 -8.32
C SER A 16 -1.44 -18.71 -8.69
N LYS A 17 -2.36 -18.02 -7.99
CA LYS A 17 -3.79 -17.97 -8.35
C LYS A 17 -3.99 -17.35 -9.73
N PHE A 18 -3.35 -16.21 -10.03
CA PHE A 18 -3.38 -15.58 -11.35
C PHE A 18 -2.97 -16.57 -12.47
N LYS A 19 -1.86 -17.29 -12.29
CA LYS A 19 -1.37 -18.28 -13.27
C LYS A 19 -2.39 -19.40 -13.51
N LEU A 20 -3.11 -19.80 -12.46
CA LEU A 20 -4.16 -20.83 -12.56
C LEU A 20 -5.38 -20.34 -13.37
N TYR A 21 -5.68 -19.04 -13.36
CA TYR A 21 -6.77 -18.48 -14.17
C TYR A 21 -6.43 -18.32 -15.65
N ILE A 22 -5.15 -18.32 -16.06
CA ILE A 22 -4.77 -18.13 -17.48
C ILE A 22 -5.37 -19.21 -18.40
N PRO A 23 -5.31 -20.52 -18.10
CA PRO A 23 -6.00 -21.54 -18.88
C PRO A 23 -7.52 -21.35 -18.91
N ALA A 24 -8.13 -21.05 -17.75
CA ALA A 24 -9.58 -20.84 -17.63
C ALA A 24 -10.07 -19.63 -18.45
N LEU A 25 -9.29 -18.55 -18.48
CA LEU A 25 -9.57 -17.36 -19.29
C LEU A 25 -9.57 -17.70 -20.79
N LYS A 26 -8.56 -18.44 -21.25
CA LYS A 26 -8.46 -18.89 -22.65
C LYS A 26 -9.65 -19.76 -23.04
N GLU A 27 -10.01 -20.70 -22.17
CA GLU A 27 -11.15 -21.59 -22.39
C GLU A 27 -12.48 -20.83 -22.40
N SER A 28 -12.69 -19.94 -21.44
CA SER A 28 -13.91 -19.11 -21.35
C SER A 28 -14.07 -18.23 -22.59
N LEU A 29 -12.99 -17.57 -23.05
CA LEU A 29 -13.01 -16.79 -24.28
C LEU A 29 -13.32 -17.65 -25.51
N ALA A 30 -12.71 -18.83 -25.62
CA ALA A 30 -12.99 -19.75 -26.74
C ALA A 30 -14.47 -20.19 -26.75
N ASN A 31 -15.04 -20.48 -25.58
CA ASN A 31 -16.44 -20.84 -25.43
C ASN A 31 -17.38 -19.68 -25.77
N LEU A 32 -17.06 -18.46 -25.34
CA LEU A 32 -17.79 -17.24 -25.68
C LEU A 32 -17.81 -17.02 -27.20
N MET A 33 -16.65 -17.09 -27.84
CA MET A 33 -16.54 -16.94 -29.30
C MET A 33 -17.29 -18.03 -30.06
N LYS A 34 -17.26 -19.27 -29.58
CA LYS A 34 -18.03 -20.38 -30.17
C LYS A 34 -19.53 -20.13 -30.12
N VAL A 35 -20.05 -19.65 -28.99
CA VAL A 35 -21.47 -19.31 -28.86
C VAL A 35 -21.83 -18.10 -29.73
N ALA A 36 -20.99 -17.07 -29.77
CA ALA A 36 -21.20 -15.91 -30.64
C ALA A 36 -21.25 -16.30 -32.13
N ALA A 37 -20.33 -17.15 -32.58
CA ALA A 37 -20.29 -17.65 -33.95
C ALA A 37 -21.55 -18.46 -34.31
N GLN A 38 -22.05 -19.30 -33.40
CA GLN A 38 -23.31 -20.04 -33.58
C GLN A 38 -24.50 -19.09 -33.75
N ILE A 39 -24.54 -18.01 -32.97
CA ILE A 39 -25.59 -17.00 -33.04
C ILE A 39 -25.52 -16.24 -34.39
N PHE A 40 -24.33 -15.81 -34.82
CA PHE A 40 -24.19 -15.12 -36.11
C PHE A 40 -24.54 -16.01 -37.30
N PHE A 41 -24.03 -17.24 -37.32
CA PHE A 41 -24.32 -18.19 -38.40
C PHE A 41 -25.82 -18.48 -38.50
N ARG A 42 -26.49 -18.64 -37.35
CA ARG A 42 -27.94 -18.80 -37.32
C ARG A 42 -28.66 -17.54 -37.79
N ASN A 43 -28.29 -16.36 -37.28
CA ASN A 43 -28.91 -15.10 -37.69
C ASN A 43 -28.77 -14.85 -39.20
N SER A 44 -27.66 -15.29 -39.81
CA SER A 44 -27.47 -15.21 -41.27
C SER A 44 -28.34 -16.16 -42.10
N GLN A 45 -29.01 -17.12 -41.47
CA GLN A 45 -29.92 -18.08 -42.12
C GLN A 45 -31.40 -17.75 -41.90
N ILE A 46 -31.73 -16.71 -41.14
CA ILE A 46 -33.11 -16.34 -40.86
C ILE A 46 -33.58 -15.38 -41.96
N ASP A 47 -34.17 -15.94 -43.02
CA ASP A 47 -34.82 -15.19 -44.12
C ASP A 47 -36.34 -15.43 -44.15
N SER A 48 -36.94 -15.84 -43.04
CA SER A 48 -38.35 -16.25 -43.02
C SER A 48 -39.05 -15.89 -41.71
N THR A 49 -40.06 -15.07 -41.86
CA THR A 49 -41.06 -14.67 -40.87
C THR A 49 -41.61 -15.89 -40.14
N VAL A 50 -41.83 -15.73 -38.82
CA VAL A 50 -42.61 -16.61 -37.91
C VAL A 50 -41.79 -17.70 -37.16
N LYS A 51 -41.73 -17.54 -35.82
CA LYS A 51 -41.15 -18.40 -34.73
C LYS A 51 -39.77 -18.05 -34.13
N VAL A 52 -39.21 -16.88 -34.46
CA VAL A 52 -37.86 -16.46 -34.02
C VAL A 52 -37.72 -16.15 -32.51
N SER A 53 -38.80 -15.86 -31.77
CA SER A 53 -38.69 -15.25 -30.42
C SER A 53 -38.08 -16.13 -29.32
N GLU A 54 -38.58 -17.35 -29.09
CA GLU A 54 -38.14 -18.15 -27.91
C GLU A 54 -36.73 -18.72 -28.07
N GLU A 55 -36.39 -19.20 -29.26
CA GLU A 55 -35.07 -19.79 -29.51
C GLU A 55 -33.97 -18.72 -29.59
N ASN A 56 -34.25 -17.53 -30.16
CA ASN A 56 -33.31 -16.42 -30.07
C ASN A 56 -33.15 -15.91 -28.64
N GLN A 57 -34.22 -15.90 -27.84
CA GLN A 57 -34.12 -15.52 -26.43
C GLN A 57 -33.21 -16.49 -25.66
N LYS A 58 -33.38 -17.79 -25.86
CA LYS A 58 -32.52 -18.81 -25.25
C LYS A 58 -31.06 -18.69 -25.69
N ASN A 59 -30.82 -18.38 -26.97
CA ASN A 59 -29.46 -18.18 -27.48
C ASN A 59 -28.81 -16.90 -26.92
N LYS A 60 -29.58 -15.81 -26.79
CA LYS A 60 -29.14 -14.58 -26.12
C LYS A 60 -28.75 -14.86 -24.66
N GLN A 61 -29.59 -15.59 -23.92
CA GLN A 61 -29.27 -15.99 -22.54
C GLN A 61 -27.99 -16.84 -22.46
N ARG A 62 -27.80 -17.77 -23.39
CA ARG A 62 -26.59 -18.61 -23.44
C ARG A 62 -25.33 -17.77 -23.71
N PHE A 63 -25.43 -16.74 -24.54
CA PHE A 63 -24.34 -15.81 -24.79
C PHE A 63 -24.06 -14.95 -23.54
N GLU A 64 -25.09 -14.37 -22.93
CA GLU A 64 -24.97 -13.58 -21.70
C GLU A 64 -24.31 -14.38 -20.58
N GLN A 65 -24.69 -15.65 -20.39
CA GLN A 65 -24.02 -16.53 -19.42
C GLN A 65 -22.53 -16.71 -19.72
N LYS A 66 -22.15 -16.97 -20.99
CA LYS A 66 -20.74 -17.15 -21.34
C LYS A 66 -19.93 -15.87 -21.24
N LEU A 67 -20.59 -14.73 -21.45
CA LEU A 67 -20.01 -13.41 -21.28
C LEU A 67 -19.77 -13.12 -19.79
N GLU A 68 -20.73 -13.46 -18.93
CA GLU A 68 -20.61 -13.33 -17.47
C GLU A 68 -19.51 -14.25 -16.92
N ASP A 69 -19.44 -15.51 -17.38
CA ASP A 69 -18.36 -16.44 -17.02
C ASP A 69 -16.98 -15.86 -17.38
N PHE A 70 -16.86 -15.17 -18.53
CA PHE A 70 -15.62 -14.52 -18.96
C PHE A 70 -15.26 -13.33 -18.05
N TYR A 71 -16.22 -12.45 -17.77
CA TYR A 71 -15.98 -11.29 -16.90
C TYR A 71 -15.64 -11.69 -15.47
N SER A 72 -16.29 -12.72 -14.92
CA SER A 72 -15.97 -13.22 -13.58
C SER A 72 -14.52 -13.69 -13.45
N ILE A 73 -13.95 -14.28 -14.50
CA ILE A 73 -12.53 -14.67 -14.51
C ILE A 73 -11.63 -13.44 -14.61
N CYS A 74 -11.98 -12.45 -15.43
CA CYS A 74 -11.25 -11.19 -15.52
C CYS A 74 -11.20 -10.46 -14.16
N ASP A 75 -12.33 -10.40 -13.45
CA ASP A 75 -12.42 -9.77 -12.13
C ASP A 75 -11.53 -10.50 -11.10
N GLN A 76 -11.54 -11.83 -11.12
CA GLN A 76 -10.66 -12.63 -10.26
C GLN A 76 -9.17 -12.40 -10.59
N ILE A 77 -8.81 -12.32 -11.87
CA ILE A 77 -7.45 -11.98 -12.30
C ILE A 77 -7.05 -10.60 -11.80
N GLU A 78 -7.89 -9.59 -12.01
CA GLU A 78 -7.64 -8.22 -11.59
C GLU A 78 -7.43 -8.14 -10.08
N LEU A 79 -8.31 -8.77 -9.30
CA LEU A 79 -8.19 -8.82 -7.84
C LEU A 79 -6.85 -9.43 -7.40
N ASN A 80 -6.48 -10.58 -7.96
CA ASN A 80 -5.22 -11.25 -7.60
C ASN A 80 -3.99 -10.41 -7.96
N LEU A 81 -4.02 -9.69 -9.08
CA LEU A 81 -2.94 -8.78 -9.46
C LEU A 81 -2.84 -7.56 -8.53
N ARG A 82 -3.97 -6.98 -8.13
CA ARG A 82 -4.01 -5.89 -7.15
C ARG A 82 -3.43 -6.33 -5.80
N ILE A 83 -3.86 -7.50 -5.31
CA ILE A 83 -3.33 -8.06 -4.06
C ILE A 83 -1.83 -8.33 -4.19
N ALA A 84 -1.35 -8.87 -5.32
CA ALA A 84 0.08 -9.11 -5.53
C ALA A 84 0.91 -7.81 -5.45
N ILE A 85 0.40 -6.72 -6.02
CA ILE A 85 1.03 -5.40 -5.92
C ILE A 85 1.08 -4.92 -4.47
N GLU A 86 -0.02 -5.05 -3.73
CA GLU A 86 -0.08 -4.68 -2.32
C GLU A 86 0.89 -5.51 -1.47
N CYS A 87 0.96 -6.83 -1.68
CA CYS A 87 1.94 -7.69 -1.02
C CYS A 87 3.38 -7.26 -1.34
N ASN A 88 3.67 -6.86 -2.58
CA ASN A 88 4.99 -6.37 -2.95
C ASN A 88 5.33 -5.06 -2.24
N HIS A 89 4.40 -4.10 -2.20
CA HIS A 89 4.59 -2.86 -1.44
C HIS A 89 4.80 -3.13 0.05
N GLN A 90 3.97 -3.99 0.64
CA GLN A 90 4.10 -4.39 2.03
C GLN A 90 5.45 -5.06 2.31
N ASN A 91 5.96 -5.89 1.40
CA ASN A 91 7.28 -6.50 1.51
C ASN A 91 8.42 -5.45 1.44
N MET A 92 8.32 -4.50 0.51
CA MET A 92 9.29 -3.40 0.40
C MET A 92 9.31 -2.52 1.65
N ASP A 93 8.13 -2.16 2.16
CA ASP A 93 8.00 -1.34 3.36
C ASP A 93 8.40 -2.11 4.62
N SER A 94 8.12 -3.41 4.68
CA SER A 94 8.63 -4.29 5.73
C SER A 94 10.15 -4.26 5.78
N GLY A 95 10.84 -4.39 4.64
CA GLY A 95 12.31 -4.37 4.58
C GLY A 95 12.92 -3.03 5.00
N LYS A 96 12.25 -1.90 4.72
CA LYS A 96 12.71 -0.57 5.14
C LYS A 96 12.55 -0.33 6.65
N ASN A 97 11.41 -0.74 7.20
CA ASN A 97 11.03 -0.40 8.58
C ASN A 97 11.46 -1.47 9.59
N THR A 98 11.62 -2.72 9.15
CA THR A 98 12.02 -3.85 9.98
C THR A 98 12.86 -4.83 9.16
N PRO A 99 14.19 -4.67 9.13
CA PRO A 99 15.09 -5.46 8.28
C PRO A 99 15.04 -6.97 8.53
N ILE A 100 14.62 -7.38 9.73
CA ILE A 100 14.51 -8.78 10.12
C ILE A 100 13.03 -9.17 10.09
N PRO A 101 12.60 -10.16 9.30
CA PRO A 101 11.20 -10.60 9.27
C PRO A 101 10.78 -11.28 10.58
N VAL A 102 9.54 -11.04 11.03
CA VAL A 102 9.00 -11.64 12.27
C VAL A 102 8.50 -13.07 11.99
N THR A 103 8.95 -14.07 12.74
CA THR A 103 8.36 -15.42 12.66
C THR A 103 7.02 -15.46 13.40
N LEU A 104 5.95 -15.79 12.70
CA LEU A 104 4.59 -15.97 13.24
C LEU A 104 4.21 -17.44 13.52
N GLY A 105 5.11 -18.38 13.30
CA GLY A 105 4.90 -19.82 13.51
C GLY A 105 5.72 -20.39 14.67
N LYS A 106 5.30 -21.54 15.21
CA LYS A 106 6.15 -22.34 16.11
C LYS A 106 7.49 -22.57 15.39
N PRO A 107 8.64 -22.35 16.04
CA PRO A 107 9.91 -22.74 15.46
C PRO A 107 9.82 -24.22 15.07
N PRO A 108 10.38 -24.65 13.93
CA PRO A 108 10.51 -26.07 13.66
C PRO A 108 11.19 -26.72 14.88
N ASP A 109 10.73 -27.90 15.29
CA ASP A 109 11.10 -28.67 16.50
C ASP A 109 12.60 -29.07 16.58
N HIS A 110 13.51 -28.31 15.96
CA HIS A 110 14.94 -28.48 16.06
C HIS A 110 15.58 -27.38 16.94
N PRO A 111 16.11 -27.73 18.13
CA PRO A 111 16.74 -26.79 19.06
C PRO A 111 18.08 -26.19 18.57
N GLN A 112 18.43 -26.31 17.28
CA GLN A 112 19.68 -25.79 16.70
C GLN A 112 19.52 -24.50 15.85
N ASN A 113 18.32 -23.97 15.68
CA ASN A 113 18.09 -22.76 14.84
C ASN A 113 17.73 -21.49 15.63
N GLN A 114 17.94 -21.48 16.95
CA GLN A 114 17.59 -20.35 17.81
C GLN A 114 18.46 -19.09 17.57
N GLU A 115 19.54 -19.23 16.80
CA GLU A 115 20.48 -18.16 16.45
C GLU A 115 20.56 -17.88 14.94
N ASN A 116 19.57 -18.31 14.16
CA ASN A 116 19.56 -17.96 12.75
C ASN A 116 19.23 -16.46 12.61
N PRO A 117 20.12 -15.58 12.09
CA PRO A 117 19.91 -14.13 12.01
C PRO A 117 18.73 -13.72 11.13
N GLN A 118 18.12 -14.69 10.47
CA GLN A 118 17.14 -14.51 9.42
C GLN A 118 15.75 -14.13 9.95
N TYR A 119 15.45 -14.35 11.24
CA TYR A 119 14.12 -14.06 11.78
C TYR A 119 14.13 -13.51 13.20
N GLN A 120 13.23 -12.56 13.48
CA GLN A 120 13.03 -12.00 14.82
C GLN A 120 11.77 -12.59 15.46
N SER A 121 11.83 -12.84 16.76
CA SER A 121 10.66 -13.17 17.56
C SER A 121 9.77 -11.94 17.76
N TYR A 122 8.48 -12.15 18.06
CA TYR A 122 7.54 -11.06 18.33
C TYR A 122 8.00 -10.11 19.46
N PRO A 123 8.58 -10.61 20.59
CA PRO A 123 9.16 -9.71 21.60
C PRO A 123 10.33 -8.86 21.09
N GLN A 124 11.20 -9.41 20.24
CA GLN A 124 12.32 -8.67 19.62
C GLN A 124 11.81 -7.60 18.65
N TYR A 125 10.76 -7.90 17.89
CA TYR A 125 10.06 -6.92 17.07
C TYR A 125 9.51 -5.77 17.91
N LEU A 126 8.83 -6.07 19.01
CA LEU A 126 8.27 -5.06 19.90
C LEU A 126 9.35 -4.17 20.51
N ALA A 127 10.51 -4.73 20.88
CA ALA A 127 11.66 -3.96 21.34
C ALA A 127 12.19 -3.01 20.25
N THR A 128 12.31 -3.49 19.02
CA THR A 128 12.73 -2.68 17.86
C THR A 128 11.79 -1.50 17.64
N VAL A 129 10.47 -1.75 17.65
CA VAL A 129 9.45 -0.69 17.50
C VAL A 129 9.57 0.36 18.62
N LYS A 130 9.77 -0.06 19.87
CA LYS A 130 9.96 0.87 20.99
C LYS A 130 11.19 1.76 20.80
N THR A 131 12.30 1.18 20.33
CA THR A 131 13.53 1.93 20.03
C THR A 131 13.31 2.94 18.90
N GLN A 132 12.61 2.54 17.83
CA GLN A 132 12.25 3.44 16.72
C GLN A 132 11.40 4.62 17.20
N ILE A 133 10.41 4.37 18.08
CA ILE A 133 9.59 5.42 18.69
C ILE A 133 10.44 6.38 19.54
N ALA A 134 11.37 5.84 20.34
CA ALA A 134 12.25 6.66 21.17
C ALA A 134 13.16 7.57 20.32
N CYS A 135 13.79 7.01 19.29
CA CYS A 135 14.63 7.75 18.34
C CYS A 135 13.84 8.88 17.64
N ALA A 136 12.62 8.59 17.17
CA ALA A 136 11.78 9.61 16.54
C ALA A 136 11.43 10.77 17.49
N LYS A 137 11.18 10.48 18.78
CA LYS A 137 10.94 11.50 19.81
C LYS A 137 12.17 12.35 20.07
N GLU A 138 13.35 11.73 20.16
CA GLU A 138 14.61 12.45 20.37
C GLU A 138 14.93 13.39 19.20
N LEU A 139 14.75 12.93 17.96
CA LEU A 139 14.89 13.76 16.76
C LEU A 139 13.90 14.92 16.78
N HIS A 140 12.63 14.66 17.10
CA HIS A 140 11.62 15.71 17.22
C HIS A 140 12.00 16.76 18.27
N ASN A 141 12.35 16.34 19.48
CA ASN A 141 12.75 17.24 20.55
C ASN A 141 13.97 18.08 20.15
N THR A 142 14.94 17.46 19.49
CA THR A 142 16.14 18.15 18.98
C THR A 142 15.77 19.21 17.94
N LEU A 143 14.90 18.88 16.99
CA LEU A 143 14.43 19.82 15.96
C LEU A 143 13.63 20.98 16.56
N VAL A 144 12.76 20.71 17.54
CA VAL A 144 11.99 21.74 18.25
C VAL A 144 12.91 22.69 19.01
N GLU A 145 13.92 22.17 19.72
CA GLU A 145 14.88 23.00 20.43
C GLU A 145 15.74 23.84 19.48
N CYS A 146 16.13 23.28 18.32
CA CYS A 146 16.80 24.05 17.27
C CYS A 146 15.92 25.18 16.72
N ALA A 147 14.63 24.91 16.43
CA ALA A 147 13.69 25.92 15.96
C ALA A 147 13.53 27.06 16.99
N ARG A 148 13.34 26.70 18.27
CA ARG A 148 13.24 27.66 19.38
C ARG A 148 14.49 28.54 19.49
N LYS A 149 15.68 27.96 19.36
CA LYS A 149 16.95 28.71 19.38
C LYS A 149 17.05 29.69 18.20
N ILE A 150 16.53 29.34 17.02
CA ILE A 150 16.53 30.23 15.86
C ILE A 150 15.60 31.43 16.09
N GLU A 151 14.39 31.21 16.61
CA GLU A 151 13.45 32.28 16.97
C GLU A 151 14.03 33.23 18.03
N GLN A 152 14.71 32.67 19.04
CA GLN A 152 15.37 33.48 20.07
C GLN A 152 16.51 34.35 19.53
N HIS A 153 17.30 33.85 18.58
CA HIS A 153 18.36 34.64 17.95
C HIS A 153 17.82 35.72 17.00
N GLN A 154 16.66 35.51 16.35
CA GLN A 154 15.99 36.56 15.58
C GLN A 154 15.42 37.67 16.48
N GLY A 155 15.02 37.35 17.72
CA GLY A 155 14.57 38.35 18.70
C GLY A 155 15.70 39.22 19.28
N GLN A 156 16.92 38.69 19.40
CA GLN A 156 18.07 39.44 19.96
C GLN A 156 18.73 40.40 18.98
N SER A 157 18.69 40.12 17.67
CA SER A 157 19.23 41.04 16.65
C SER A 157 18.41 42.33 16.47
N ALA A 158 17.17 42.37 16.97
CA ALA A 158 16.32 43.56 16.95
C ALA A 158 16.56 44.54 18.12
N GLN A 159 17.43 44.21 19.09
CA GLN A 159 17.63 45.02 20.31
C GLN A 159 18.99 45.77 20.39
N ILE A 160 19.85 45.67 19.38
CA ILE A 160 21.10 46.46 19.35
C ILE A 160 20.83 47.80 18.63
N VAL A 161 20.15 48.72 19.31
CA VAL A 161 20.13 50.16 18.96
C VAL A 161 21.27 50.82 19.77
N PRO A 162 22.17 51.61 19.14
CA PRO A 162 23.47 51.94 19.71
C PRO A 162 23.38 52.94 20.87
N MET A 163 23.91 52.53 22.01
CA MET A 163 24.18 53.39 23.16
C MET A 163 25.39 54.28 22.86
N ASN A 164 25.21 55.36 22.08
CA ASN A 164 26.28 56.34 21.87
C ASN A 164 25.79 57.77 21.50
N GLN A 165 24.80 58.29 22.23
CA GLN A 165 24.31 59.67 22.00
C GLN A 165 24.17 60.55 23.26
N ALA A 166 24.68 60.12 24.42
CA ALA A 166 24.61 60.89 25.67
C ALA A 166 25.89 61.68 26.01
N GLN A 167 26.99 61.54 25.24
CA GLN A 167 28.28 62.15 25.57
C GLN A 167 28.68 63.37 24.72
N GLN A 168 27.80 63.86 23.83
CA GLN A 168 28.11 64.99 22.95
C GLN A 168 27.43 66.31 23.31
N GLN A 169 26.63 66.38 24.39
CA GLN A 169 25.90 67.59 24.78
C GLN A 169 26.50 68.38 25.96
N ALA A 170 27.67 67.99 26.49
CA ALA A 170 28.28 68.66 27.66
C ALA A 170 29.37 69.71 27.34
N MET A 171 29.67 70.01 26.07
CA MET A 171 30.74 70.97 25.68
C MET A 171 30.28 72.19 24.86
N THR A 172 28.99 72.56 24.89
CA THR A 172 28.50 73.80 24.27
C THR A 172 27.62 74.59 25.22
N SER A 173 28.18 75.07 26.34
CA SER A 173 27.53 76.05 27.20
C SER A 173 28.56 76.92 27.92
N GLN A 174 29.22 77.81 27.18
CA GLN A 174 29.99 78.91 27.77
C GLN A 174 29.36 80.24 27.34
N PRO A 175 28.84 81.06 28.27
CA PRO A 175 28.26 82.36 27.94
C PRO A 175 29.36 83.42 27.83
N GLN A 176 29.39 84.13 26.70
CA GLN A 176 30.19 85.35 26.50
C GLN A 176 29.71 86.46 27.44
N ARG A 177 30.66 87.12 28.10
CA ARG A 177 30.53 88.46 28.66
C ARG A 177 31.58 89.35 28.02
#